data_AF-A0A4P6PZD5-F1
#
_entry.id   AF-A0A4P6PZD5-F1
#
_cell.length_a   1.000
_cell.length_b   1.000
_cell.length_c   1.000
_cell.angle_alpha   90.00
_cell.angle_beta   90.00
_cell.angle_gamma   90.00
#
_symmetry.space_group_name_H-M   'P 1'
#
loop_
_entity.id
_entity.type
_entity.pdbx_description
1 polymer ?
#
loop_
_entity_poly.entity_id
_entity_poly.type
_entity_poly.pdbx_seq_one_letter_code
_entity_poly.pdbx_strand_id
1 'polypeptide(L)'
;MTAVYRYLGGGWGEVEPPGGVADEFDGAWDVHCYRWVGSEYWVVRRREPLPSDAAEYGLRREYRGWSGSERIREWFGAQDAAWERRAAAQHRPGA
;
A
#
# COMPACT_ATOMS: atom_id res chain seq x y z
N MET A 1 -18.88 25.37 -25.87
CA MET A 1 -19.77 25.10 -24.71
C MET A 1 -18.99 24.26 -23.71
N THR A 2 -18.51 24.90 -22.65
CA THR A 2 -17.67 24.31 -21.61
C THR A 2 -18.58 23.73 -20.53
N ALA A 3 -18.54 22.40 -20.34
CA ALA A 3 -19.34 21.73 -19.31
C ALA A 3 -18.72 21.98 -17.94
N VAL A 4 -19.36 22.87 -17.18
CA VAL A 4 -19.06 23.18 -15.78
C VAL A 4 -19.57 22.02 -14.92
N TYR A 5 -18.66 21.22 -14.35
CA TYR A 5 -19.00 20.35 -13.22
C TYR A 5 -18.86 21.14 -11.92
N ARG A 6 -20.00 21.27 -11.26
CA ARG A 6 -20.31 22.15 -10.13
C ARG A 6 -19.71 21.57 -8.84
N TYR A 7 -18.94 22.41 -8.15
CA TYR A 7 -18.43 22.21 -6.78
C TYR A 7 -19.56 21.83 -5.79
N LEU A 8 -19.58 20.57 -5.33
CA LEU A 8 -20.07 20.11 -4.03
C LEU A 8 -19.22 18.88 -3.63
N GLY A 9 -18.58 18.91 -2.47
CA GLY A 9 -17.44 18.05 -2.12
C GLY A 9 -17.75 16.54 -2.10
N GLY A 10 -16.93 15.77 -2.83
CA GLY A 10 -16.96 14.30 -2.78
C GLY A 10 -16.76 13.60 -4.12
N GLY A 11 -15.80 14.07 -4.92
CA GLY A 11 -15.42 13.38 -6.15
C GLY A 11 -14.64 12.11 -5.83
N TRP A 12 -15.15 10.96 -6.28
CA TRP A 12 -14.40 9.72 -6.38
C TRP A 12 -13.37 9.89 -7.51
N GLY A 13 -12.26 10.55 -7.21
CA GLY A 13 -11.12 10.65 -8.10
C GLY A 13 -10.04 9.74 -7.58
N GLU A 14 -9.91 8.55 -8.17
CA GLU A 14 -8.62 7.87 -8.13
C GLU A 14 -7.58 8.85 -8.66
N VAL A 15 -6.52 9.06 -7.89
CA VAL A 15 -5.41 9.92 -8.26
C VAL A 15 -4.18 9.06 -8.43
N GLU A 16 -3.26 9.52 -9.26
CA GLU A 16 -1.91 8.98 -9.26
C GLU A 16 -1.34 9.09 -7.82
N PRO A 17 -0.88 7.97 -7.24
CA PRO A 17 -0.32 7.99 -5.90
C PRO A 17 0.80 9.02 -5.76
N PRO A 18 0.66 9.99 -4.84
CA PRO A 18 1.55 11.14 -4.78
C PRO A 18 2.99 10.74 -4.52
N GLY A 19 3.91 11.38 -5.24
CA GLY A 19 5.34 11.18 -5.09
C GLY A 19 5.86 9.88 -5.69
N GLY A 20 5.14 9.24 -6.63
CA GLY A 20 5.62 8.03 -7.33
C GLY A 20 5.53 6.76 -6.52
N VAL A 21 4.73 6.73 -5.45
CA VAL A 21 4.58 5.54 -4.57
C VAL A 21 4.07 4.32 -5.34
N ALA A 22 3.25 4.51 -6.38
CA ALA A 22 2.86 3.40 -7.25
C ALA A 22 4.09 2.79 -7.92
N ASP A 23 4.88 3.59 -8.63
CA ASP A 23 6.05 3.13 -9.37
C ASP A 23 7.13 2.51 -8.47
N GLU A 24 7.31 3.08 -7.27
CA GLU A 24 8.25 2.56 -6.26
C GLU A 24 7.93 1.11 -5.85
N PHE A 25 6.64 0.74 -5.78
CA PHE A 25 6.19 -0.53 -5.20
C PHE A 25 5.35 -1.42 -6.13
N ASP A 26 5.13 -1.01 -7.38
CA ASP A 26 4.23 -1.67 -8.35
C ASP A 26 4.61 -3.14 -8.58
N GLY A 27 5.89 -3.52 -8.49
CA GLY A 27 6.32 -4.89 -8.78
C GLY A 27 5.60 -5.98 -7.98
N ALA A 28 5.33 -5.75 -6.69
CA ALA A 28 4.73 -6.74 -5.79
C ALA A 28 3.31 -6.37 -5.30
N TRP A 29 2.89 -5.13 -5.53
CA TRP A 29 1.71 -4.55 -4.92
C TRP A 29 0.83 -3.84 -5.95
N ASP A 30 -0.48 -4.01 -5.81
CA ASP A 30 -1.47 -3.14 -6.42
C ASP A 30 -1.67 -1.95 -5.48
N VAL A 31 -1.35 -0.74 -5.96
CA VAL A 31 -1.35 0.50 -5.17
C VAL A 31 -2.33 1.50 -5.76
N HIS A 32 -3.40 1.79 -5.03
CA HIS A 32 -4.40 2.78 -5.40
C HIS A 32 -4.50 3.87 -4.34
N CYS A 33 -4.63 5.12 -4.79
CA CYS A 33 -4.86 6.28 -3.94
C CYS A 33 -6.09 7.05 -4.41
N TYR A 34 -6.96 7.41 -3.48
CA TYR A 34 -8.17 8.20 -3.72
C TYR A 34 -8.10 9.47 -2.88
N ARG A 35 -8.42 10.63 -3.47
CA ARG A 35 -8.34 11.90 -2.73
C ARG A 35 -9.73 12.48 -2.46
N TRP A 36 -9.98 12.84 -1.20
CA TRP A 36 -11.22 13.48 -0.76
C TRP A 36 -10.93 14.68 0.14
N VAL A 37 -11.29 15.90 -0.30
CA VAL A 37 -11.18 17.16 0.49
C VAL A 37 -9.83 17.26 1.22
N GLY A 38 -8.73 17.11 0.46
CA GLY A 38 -7.37 17.21 1.01
C GLY A 38 -6.84 15.97 1.75
N SER A 39 -7.69 14.97 2.02
CA SER A 39 -7.29 13.69 2.62
C SER A 39 -7.08 12.61 1.56
N GLU A 40 -6.17 11.68 1.82
CA GLU A 40 -5.84 10.57 0.92
C GLU A 40 -6.30 9.25 1.55
N TYR A 41 -6.98 8.44 0.75
CA TYR A 41 -7.41 7.09 1.09
C TYR A 41 -6.64 6.10 0.23
N TRP A 42 -5.93 5.20 0.88
CA TRP A 42 -5.06 4.26 0.22
C TRP A 42 -5.66 2.86 0.27
N VAL A 43 -5.57 2.16 -0.85
CA VAL A 43 -5.87 0.74 -0.97
C VAL A 43 -4.65 0.08 -1.58
N VAL A 44 -3.97 -0.73 -0.77
CA VAL A 44 -2.75 -1.43 -1.15
C VAL A 44 -2.98 -2.91 -0.96
N ARG A 45 -2.64 -3.73 -1.96
CA ARG A 45 -2.84 -5.18 -1.90
C ARG A 45 -1.68 -5.91 -2.54
N ARG A 46 -1.17 -6.94 -1.87
CA ARG A 46 -0.12 -7.79 -2.44
C ARG A 46 -0.71 -8.65 -3.56
N ARG A 47 -0.02 -8.70 -4.70
CA ARG A 47 -0.41 -9.54 -5.84
C ARG A 47 -0.30 -11.02 -5.50
N GLU A 48 0.79 -11.39 -4.86
CA GLU A 48 1.05 -12.76 -4.45
C GLU A 48 0.37 -13.12 -3.13
N PRO A 49 -0.06 -14.38 -2.96
CA PRO A 49 -0.59 -14.86 -1.70
C PRO A 49 0.47 -14.78 -0.60
N LEU A 50 0.01 -14.52 0.63
CA LEU A 50 0.87 -14.61 1.79
C LEU A 50 1.20 -16.09 2.08
N PRO A 51 2.42 -16.38 2.57
CA PRO A 51 2.76 -17.70 3.05
C PRO A 51 1.99 -18.03 4.34
N SER A 52 1.88 -19.31 4.68
CA SER A 52 1.07 -19.77 5.81
C SER A 52 1.56 -19.28 7.17
N ASP A 53 2.85 -18.98 7.30
CA ASP A 53 3.53 -18.45 8.49
C ASP A 53 3.49 -16.90 8.57
N ALA A 54 2.85 -16.22 7.63
CA ALA A 54 2.90 -14.76 7.49
C ALA A 54 2.54 -13.98 8.76
N ALA A 55 1.55 -14.45 9.52
CA ALA A 55 1.10 -13.78 10.74
C ALA A 55 2.19 -13.71 11.82
N GLU A 56 3.07 -14.72 11.89
CA GLU A 56 4.16 -14.79 12.87
C GLU A 56 5.20 -13.68 12.68
N TYR A 57 5.35 -13.21 11.44
CA TYR A 57 6.32 -12.18 11.07
C TYR A 57 5.70 -10.78 10.95
N GLY A 58 4.38 -10.66 11.17
CA GLY A 58 3.63 -9.41 11.02
C GLY A 58 3.33 -9.04 9.55
N LEU A 59 3.40 -10.00 8.63
CA LEU A 59 3.08 -9.78 7.22
C LEU A 59 1.58 -9.59 7.03
N ARG A 60 1.22 -8.58 6.24
CA ARG A 60 -0.15 -8.20 5.92
C ARG A 60 -0.35 -8.26 4.41
N ARG A 61 -1.51 -8.77 4.00
CA ARG A 61 -1.85 -8.91 2.58
C ARG A 61 -2.25 -7.57 1.98
N GLU A 62 -2.89 -6.74 2.78
CA GLU A 62 -3.48 -5.50 2.33
C GLU A 62 -3.42 -4.43 3.42
N TYR A 63 -3.45 -3.19 2.96
CA TYR A 63 -3.70 -2.00 3.75
C TYR A 63 -4.86 -1.24 3.12
N ARG A 64 -5.80 -0.78 3.94
CA ARG A 64 -6.90 0.06 3.49
C ARG A 64 -7.21 1.11 4.55
N GLY A 65 -7.05 2.39 4.22
CA GLY A 65 -7.29 3.45 5.19
C GLY A 65 -6.90 4.85 4.74
N TRP A 66 -7.36 5.83 5.52
CA TRP A 66 -6.96 7.23 5.38
C TRP A 66 -5.54 7.42 5.91
N SER A 67 -4.63 7.94 5.08
CA SER A 67 -3.22 8.11 5.41
C SER A 67 -2.55 9.09 4.45
N GLY A 68 -1.39 9.63 4.83
CA GLY A 68 -0.49 10.30 3.88
C GLY A 68 0.51 9.33 3.25
N SER A 69 1.10 9.74 2.13
CA SER A 69 2.13 8.97 1.40
C SER A 69 3.34 8.56 2.24
N GLU A 70 3.83 9.42 3.14
CA GLU A 70 4.96 9.10 4.03
C GLU A 70 4.66 7.87 4.90
N ARG A 71 3.50 7.84 5.54
CA ARG A 71 3.08 6.72 6.39
C ARG A 71 2.80 5.44 5.59
N ILE A 72 2.41 5.57 4.32
CA ILE A 72 2.28 4.42 3.42
C ILE A 72 3.65 3.85 3.07
N ARG A 73 4.66 4.69 2.81
CA ARG A 73 6.04 4.23 2.62
C ARG A 73 6.60 3.55 3.87
N GLU A 74 6.36 4.11 5.05
CA GLU A 74 6.73 3.46 6.31
C GLU A 74 6.08 2.08 6.45
N TRP A 75 4.81 1.96 6.06
CA TRP A 75 4.12 0.67 6.06
C TRP A 75 4.76 -0.33 5.10
N PHE A 76 5.12 0.08 3.88
CA PHE A 76 5.86 -0.77 2.93
C PHE A 76 7.21 -1.21 3.51
N GLY A 77 7.99 -0.27 4.06
CA GLY A 77 9.27 -0.61 4.70
C GLY A 77 9.13 -1.60 5.86
N ALA A 78 8.05 -1.52 6.64
CA ALA A 78 7.75 -2.51 7.67
C ALA A 78 7.40 -3.89 7.10
N GLN A 79 6.71 -3.96 5.95
CA GLN A 79 6.43 -5.21 5.24
C GLN A 79 7.71 -5.83 4.65
N ASP A 80 8.59 -5.02 4.06
CA ASP A 80 9.87 -5.51 3.52
C ASP A 80 10.77 -6.07 4.63
N ALA A 81 10.91 -5.34 5.74
CA ALA A 81 11.65 -5.82 6.90
C ALA A 81 11.05 -7.11 7.49
N ALA A 82 9.72 -7.28 7.45
CA ALA A 82 9.06 -8.51 7.87
C ALA A 82 9.37 -9.70 6.94
N TRP A 83 9.44 -9.45 5.63
CA TRP A 83 9.85 -10.45 4.64
C TRP A 83 11.30 -10.88 4.83
N GLU A 84 12.21 -9.93 5.06
CA GLU A 84 13.62 -10.23 5.33
C GLU A 84 13.78 -11.10 6.59
N ARG A 85 13.08 -10.76 7.68
CA ARG A 85 13.09 -11.58 8.91
C ARG A 85 12.62 -13.01 8.64
N ARG A 86 11.56 -13.17 7.85
CA ARG A 86 11.05 -14.49 7.46
C ARG A 86 12.06 -15.27 6.62
N ALA A 87 12.64 -14.63 5.61
CA ALA A 87 13.65 -15.26 4.75
C ALA A 87 14.88 -15.70 5.58
N ALA A 88 15.35 -14.85 6.48
CA ALA A 88 16.46 -15.17 7.38
C ALA A 88 16.15 -16.37 8.30
N ALA A 89 14.91 -16.50 8.77
CA ALA A 89 14.48 -17.65 9.58
C ALA A 89 14.47 -18.97 8.78
N GLN A 90 14.14 -18.92 7.49
CA GLN A 90 14.11 -20.08 6.60
C GLN A 90 15.49 -20.59 6.21
N HIS A 91 16.48 -19.69 6.17
CA HIS A 91 17.86 -20.03 5.82
C HIS A 91 18.73 -20.41 7.01
N ARG A 92 18.20 -20.50 8.24
CA ARG A 92 18.97 -21.07 9.36
C ARG A 92 19.09 -22.58 9.19
N PRO A 93 20.31 -23.12 9.01
CA PRO A 93 20.51 -24.56 8.99
C PRO A 93 20.38 -25.10 10.42
N GLY A 94 19.39 -25.96 10.68
CA GLY A 94 19.26 -26.73 11.92
C GLY A 94 18.17 -26.27 12.89
N ALA A 95 16.92 -26.24 12.44
CA ALA A 95 15.75 -26.39 13.30
C ALA A 95 15.19 -27.80 13.14
#